data_AF-A0A935HWV1-F1
#
_entry.id   AF-A0A935HWV1-F1
#
_cell.length_a   1.000
_cell.length_b   1.000
_cell.length_c   1.000
_cell.angle_alpha   90.00
_cell.angle_beta   90.00
_cell.angle_gamma   90.00
#
_symmetry.space_group_name_H-M   'P 1'
#
loop_
_entity.id
_entity.type
_entity.pdbx_description
1 polymer ?
#
loop_
_entity_poly.entity_id
_entity_poly.type
_entity_poly.pdbx_seq_one_letter_code
_entity_poly.pdbx_strand_id
1 'polypeptide(L)' 'MGGTLLKEDLIDGGNIPVYSATESDILFGYVNKANTILKSGDLVIPARGNSIGHVKMVTEISTCTQTTIYSKRDLQEF' A
#
# COMPACT_ATOMS: atom_id res chain seq x y z
N MET A 1 -8.58 5.16 -2.01
CA MET A 1 -8.49 4.43 -0.73
C MET A 1 -8.20 2.98 -1.05
N GLY A 2 -7.39 2.29 -0.24
CA GLY A 2 -6.99 0.89 -0.51
C GLY A 2 -8.15 -0.11 -0.44
N GLY A 3 -7.85 -1.40 -0.69
CA GLY A 3 -8.84 -2.48 -0.70
C GLY A 3 -8.95 -3.21 0.65
N THR A 4 -10.07 -3.89 0.90
CA THR A 4 -10.19 -4.75 2.09
C THR A 4 -9.32 -6.01 1.90
N LEU A 5 -8.20 -6.06 2.64
CA LEU A 5 -7.28 -7.21 2.68
C LEU A 5 -7.12 -7.60 4.16
N LEU A 6 -7.54 -8.82 4.49
CA LEU A 6 -7.42 -9.42 5.81
C LEU A 6 -6.11 -10.20 5.90
N LYS A 7 -5.70 -10.57 7.12
CA LYS A 7 -4.49 -11.39 7.30
C LYS A 7 -4.58 -12.74 6.59
N GLU A 8 -5.79 -13.29 6.46
CA GLU A 8 -6.08 -14.56 5.80
C GLU A 8 -5.93 -14.49 4.28
N ASP A 9 -6.02 -13.28 3.70
CA ASP A 9 -5.81 -13.05 2.26
C ASP A 9 -4.31 -12.96 1.91
N LEU A 10 -3.44 -12.82 2.93
CA LEU A 10 -2.00 -12.72 2.76
C LEU A 10 -1.40 -14.10 2.56
N ILE A 11 -0.40 -14.16 1.71
CA ILE A 11 0.31 -15.40 1.40
C ILE A 11 1.81 -15.25 1.66
N ASP A 12 2.40 -16.33 2.13
CA ASP A 12 3.85 -16.43 2.24
C ASP A 12 4.45 -16.56 0.83
N GLY A 13 5.45 -15.73 0.51
CA GLY A 13 6.11 -15.73 -0.80
C GLY A 13 5.29 -15.11 -1.94
N GLY A 14 4.27 -14.29 -1.63
CA GLY A 14 3.56 -13.52 -2.66
C GLY A 14 4.43 -12.45 -3.32
N ASN A 15 4.05 -12.04 -4.54
CA ASN A 15 4.86 -11.13 -5.36
C ASN A 15 4.48 -9.64 -5.23
N ILE A 16 3.33 -9.32 -4.63
CA ILE A 16 2.86 -7.94 -4.50
C ILE A 16 2.83 -7.57 -3.01
N PRO A 17 3.75 -6.74 -2.52
CA PRO A 17 3.74 -6.25 -1.14
C PRO A 17 2.50 -5.39 -0.85
N VAL A 18 2.00 -5.50 0.39
CA VAL A 18 0.81 -4.81 0.88
C VAL A 18 1.19 -3.80 1.95
N TYR A 19 0.92 -2.52 1.72
CA TYR A 19 1.01 -1.49 2.76
C TYR A 19 -0.27 -1.47 3.61
N SER A 20 -0.11 -1.19 4.91
CA SER A 20 -1.22 -0.95 5.83
C SER A 20 -0.97 0.28 6.70
N ALA A 21 -1.98 0.69 7.46
CA ALA A 21 -1.89 1.79 8.40
C ALA A 21 -1.00 1.41 9.60
N THR A 22 0.29 1.69 9.47
CA THR A 22 1.31 1.58 10.52
C THR A 22 2.27 2.75 10.40
N GLU A 23 2.84 3.19 11.52
CA GLU A 23 3.85 4.24 11.59
C GLU A 23 5.23 3.75 11.11
N SER A 24 5.44 2.43 11.06
CA SER A 24 6.67 1.84 10.54
C SER A 24 6.58 1.56 9.04
N ASP A 25 7.72 1.49 8.36
CA ASP A 25 7.79 1.06 6.95
C ASP A 25 7.69 -0.47 6.77
N ILE A 26 7.07 -1.14 7.74
CA ILE A 26 6.84 -2.59 7.71
C ILE A 26 5.61 -2.87 6.82
N LEU A 27 5.79 -3.80 5.89
CA LEU A 27 4.72 -4.32 5.06
C LEU A 27 3.75 -5.18 5.88
N PHE A 28 2.48 -5.14 5.51
CA PHE A 28 1.44 -5.97 6.13
C PHE A 28 1.58 -7.44 5.73
N GLY A 29 2.04 -7.69 4.50
CA GLY A 29 2.27 -9.01 3.91
C GLY A 29 2.30 -8.91 2.39
N TYR A 30 1.99 -10.02 1.72
CA TYR A 30 2.04 -10.12 0.27
C TYR A 30 0.79 -10.78 -0.30
N VAL A 31 0.45 -10.44 -1.55
CA VAL A 31 -0.61 -11.07 -2.35
C VAL A 31 -0.10 -11.40 -3.76
N ASN A 32 -0.78 -12.29 -4.48
CA ASN A 32 -0.47 -12.57 -5.88
C ASN A 32 -1.25 -11.70 -6.86
N LYS A 33 -2.36 -11.11 -6.42
CA LYS A 33 -3.22 -10.27 -7.25
C LYS A 33 -3.83 -9.18 -6.39
N ALA A 34 -3.90 -7.97 -6.94
CA ALA A 34 -4.60 -6.85 -6.33
C ALA A 34 -5.34 -6.04 -7.38
N ASN A 35 -6.48 -5.46 -7.00
CA ASN A 35 -7.25 -4.57 -7.89
C ASN A 35 -6.63 -3.18 -7.96
N THR A 36 -6.03 -2.72 -6.86
CA THR A 36 -5.31 -1.45 -6.80
C THR A 36 -3.82 -1.73 -6.87
N ILE A 37 -3.19 -1.30 -7.96
CA ILE A 37 -1.75 -1.35 -8.13
C ILE A 37 -1.17 0.05 -8.00
N LEU A 38 -0.17 0.16 -7.12
CA LEU A 38 0.68 1.32 -6.91
C LEU A 38 2.04 1.05 -7.55
N LYS A 39 2.69 2.12 -8.01
CA LYS A 39 4.01 2.09 -8.63
C LYS A 39 4.98 2.97 -7.87
N SER A 40 6.26 2.81 -8.19
CA SER A 40 7.33 3.65 -7.64
C SER A 40 7.00 5.14 -7.81
N GLY A 41 7.08 5.90 -6.71
CA GLY A 41 6.74 7.33 -6.66
C GLY A 41 5.29 7.64 -6.27
N ASP A 42 4.39 6.65 -6.22
CA ASP A 42 3.07 6.82 -5.59
C ASP A 42 3.22 6.99 -4.07
N LEU A 43 2.21 7.57 -3.44
CA LEU A 43 2.17 7.78 -1.98
C LEU A 43 1.13 6.88 -1.33
N VAL A 44 1.44 6.38 -0.14
CA VAL A 44 0.50 5.71 0.77
C VAL A 44 0.47 6.49 2.09
N ILE A 45 -0.73 6.84 2.52
CA ILE A 45 -0.99 7.65 3.70
C ILE A 45 -1.90 6.84 4.62
N PRO A 46 -1.43 6.40 5.80
CA PRO A 46 -2.31 5.79 6.79
C PRO A 46 -3.44 6.75 7.16
N ALA A 47 -4.65 6.22 7.24
CA ALA A 47 -5.87 6.98 7.54
C ALA A 47 -6.60 6.45 8.79
N ARG A 48 -5.91 5.63 9.61
CA ARG A 48 -6.46 5.05 10.84
C ARG A 48 -5.39 4.90 11.92
N GLY A 49 -5.80 5.06 13.18
CA GLY A 49 -4.97 4.76 14.35
C GLY A 49 -3.93 5.83 14.64
N ASN A 50 -2.87 5.45 15.34
CA ASN A 50 -1.74 6.33 15.70
C ASN A 50 -0.83 6.69 14.52
N SER A 51 -1.02 6.05 13.36
CA SER A 51 -0.18 6.25 12.18
C SER A 51 -0.70 7.30 11.19
N ILE A 52 -1.85 7.95 11.48
CA ILE A 52 -2.48 8.93 10.57
C ILE A 52 -1.47 10.01 10.18
N GLY A 53 -1.29 10.20 8.86
CA GLY A 53 -0.38 11.19 8.31
C GLY A 53 1.08 10.75 8.17
N HIS A 54 1.45 9.53 8.58
CA HIS A 54 2.78 8.98 8.35
C HIS A 54 2.95 8.52 6.89
N VAL A 55 3.20 9.47 6.01
CA VAL A 55 3.27 9.27 4.54
C VAL A 55 4.44 8.36 4.17
N LYS A 56 4.18 7.41 3.27
CA LYS A 56 5.16 6.49 2.71
C LYS A 56 5.22 6.67 1.20
N MET A 57 6.42 6.67 0.65
CA MET A 57 6.63 6.61 -0.79
C MET A 57 6.75 5.15 -1.21
N VAL A 58 5.99 4.76 -2.21
CA VAL A 58 6.07 3.45 -2.83
C VAL A 58 7.35 3.38 -3.65
N THR A 59 8.15 2.33 -3.47
CA THR A 59 9.43 2.15 -4.18
C THR A 59 9.35 1.08 -5.27
N GLU A 60 8.42 0.14 -5.15
CA GLU A 60 8.21 -1.00 -6.06
C GLU A 60 6.73 -1.19 -6.38
N ILE A 61 6.38 -2.21 -7.19
CA ILE A 61 4.96 -2.51 -7.44
C ILE A 61 4.33 -3.00 -6.14
N SER A 62 3.23 -2.38 -5.72
CA SER A 62 2.63 -2.69 -4.42
C SER A 62 1.12 -2.48 -4.43
N THR A 63 0.45 -2.88 -3.34
CA THR A 63 -0.93 -2.52 -3.05
C THR A 63 -1.08 -2.03 -1.62
N CYS A 64 -2.30 -1.64 -1.22
CA CYS A 64 -2.55 -1.11 0.11
C CYS A 64 -3.94 -1.47 0.64
N THR A 65 -4.05 -1.58 1.97
CA THR A 65 -5.30 -1.92 2.66
C THR A 65 -6.26 -0.73 2.75
N GLN A 66 -7.54 -1.01 3.03
CA GLN A 66 -8.61 -0.03 3.17
C GLN A 66 -8.33 1.04 4.24
N THR A 67 -7.48 0.74 5.24
CA THR A 67 -7.08 1.70 6.27
C THR A 67 -6.07 2.75 5.77
N THR A 68 -5.79 2.78 4.46
CA THR A 68 -4.88 3.73 3.83
C THR A 68 -5.54 4.50 2.68
N ILE A 69 -5.08 5.74 2.48
CA ILE A 69 -5.32 6.55 1.29
C ILE A 69 -4.07 6.45 0.42
N TYR A 70 -4.25 6.35 -0.90
CA TYR A 70 -3.13 6.42 -1.85
C TYR A 70 -3.29 7.61 -2.77
N SER A 71 -2.15 8.15 -3.23
CA SER A 71 -2.09 9.16 -4.29
C SER A 71 -1.20 8.64 -5.40
N LYS A 72 -1.73 8.58 -6.62
CA LYS A 72 -0.94 8.20 -7.78
C LYS A 72 -0.19 9.38 -8.33
N ARG A 73 1.09 9.21 -8.61
CA ARG A 73 1.86 10.23 -9.31
C ARG A 73 1.52 10.13 -10.79
N ASP A 74 0.89 11.18 -11.32
CA ASP A 74 0.68 11.30 -12.75
C ASP A 74 1.99 11.79 -13.38
N LEU A 75 2.77 10.86 -13.91
CA LEU A 75 3.93 11.20 -14.74
C LEU A 75 3.40 11.52 -16.12
N GLN A 76 3.05 12.79 -16.36
CA GLN A 76 2.98 13.29 -17.72
C GLN A 76 4.42 13.34 -18.25
N GLU A 77 4.68 12.58 -19.31
CA GLU A 77 5.93 12.72 -20.04
C GLU A 77 5.91 14.10 -20.72
N PHE A 78 6.84 14.97 -20.31
CA PHE A 78 7.06 16.29 -20.88
C PHE A 78 7.97 16.21 -22.11
#